data_AF-A0A526S6V4-F1
#
_entry.id   AF-A0A526S6V4-F1
#
_cell.length_a   1.000
_cell.length_b   1.000
_cell.length_c   1.000
_cell.angle_alpha   90.00
_cell.angle_beta   90.00
_cell.angle_gamma   90.00
#
_symmetry.space_group_name_H-M   'P 1'
#
loop_
_entity.id
_entity.type
_entity.pdbx_description
1 polymer ?
#
loop_
_entity_poly.entity_id
_entity_poly.type
_entity_poly.pdbx_seq_one_letter_code
_entity_poly.pdbx_strand_id
1 'polypeptide(L)'
;MRKYTFSRTELSRAFGIDMATLRTGSAGIAFSFGKVTPGVTSEPHRHDEIEAFVVLSGAGKVRTDLAEIPVAAGDVVLFHPFEAHVLHNDGDEDLNFADVYWRDGKAALEAATRIATPRGPIFVFSTPPTPNGDLHLGHLSGPYLGADVYTRFLRMKGAEAYHLTGSDDYQSYLVTRADADGSTPAKVARHYADEIRATLTLLDCEVHSFLSTLGDSAYAEFQAACFRNLLSSSAVDMRQSAALFDAVTGDYLYETHVSGLCPDCGGWAGGNICEECGAPNLCHDLGTPKSRHSAEGPMVGSARRAELALERHYDNLDRHLRASGAPARLMDLFARVRQRGDFSVPITHPSDWGLSAEGSPGQVIWAWPEMAFGFLYNIQALARLLGHDWNAAMPSNDWQIVHFFGFDNSFYHTLLYPALYAEVFSHWTPRIRYHVNEFYLLDGQKFSTSRGHAVWGKEVLGPKTVDVVRLHLGLTRPEGERTNFTLDALR
;
A
#
# COMPACT_ATOMS: atom_id res chain seq x y z
N MET A 1 -28.06 8.81 36.33
CA MET A 1 -28.57 8.08 35.15
C MET A 1 -27.86 8.60 33.92
N ARG A 2 -27.20 7.74 33.13
CA ARG A 2 -26.60 8.13 31.84
C ARG A 2 -27.43 7.47 30.73
N LYS A 3 -27.92 8.27 29.78
CA LYS A 3 -28.63 7.79 28.59
C LYS A 3 -27.67 7.91 27.41
N TYR A 4 -27.53 6.83 26.66
CA TYR A 4 -26.73 6.79 25.44
C TYR A 4 -27.68 6.61 24.26
N THR A 5 -27.39 7.28 23.16
CA THR A 5 -28.14 7.18 21.90
C THR A 5 -27.13 6.92 20.79
N PHE A 6 -27.59 6.36 19.67
CA PHE A 6 -26.76 6.27 18.48
C PHE A 6 -26.13 7.62 18.17
N SER A 7 -24.84 7.60 17.87
CA SER A 7 -24.10 8.81 17.56
C SER A 7 -23.07 8.53 16.49
N ARG A 8 -22.67 9.54 15.72
CA ARG A 8 -21.62 9.40 14.69
C ARG A 8 -20.20 9.43 15.25
N THR A 9 -20.00 8.98 16.49
CA THR A 9 -18.68 8.90 17.14
C THR A 9 -17.80 7.80 16.57
N GLU A 10 -16.54 7.75 17.01
CA GLU A 10 -15.48 6.81 16.62
C GLU A 10 -15.95 5.37 16.40
N LEU A 11 -16.74 4.78 17.32
CA LEU A 11 -17.21 3.40 17.19
C LEU A 11 -18.21 3.18 16.04
N SER A 12 -19.17 4.07 15.82
CA SER A 12 -20.06 3.95 14.65
C SER A 12 -19.28 4.09 13.33
N ARG A 13 -18.21 4.88 13.34
CA ARG A 13 -17.32 5.02 12.19
C ARG A 13 -16.48 3.75 11.97
N ALA A 14 -15.95 3.15 13.04
CA ALA A 14 -15.14 1.93 12.97
C ALA A 14 -15.96 0.72 12.49
N PHE A 15 -17.21 0.60 12.96
CA PHE A 15 -18.11 -0.51 12.59
C PHE A 15 -18.85 -0.28 11.25
N GLY A 16 -18.86 0.94 10.70
CA GLY A 16 -19.63 1.30 9.49
C GLY A 16 -21.15 1.27 9.66
N ILE A 17 -21.65 1.17 10.89
CA ILE A 17 -23.06 1.06 11.25
C ILE A 17 -23.36 1.95 12.46
N ASP A 18 -24.63 2.20 12.74
CA ASP A 18 -25.01 3.03 13.88
C ASP A 18 -24.71 2.29 15.19
N MET A 19 -23.85 2.88 16.04
CA MET A 19 -23.47 2.33 17.35
C MET A 19 -23.73 3.31 18.50
N ALA A 20 -24.09 2.77 19.66
CA ALA A 20 -24.23 3.48 20.93
C ALA A 20 -23.51 2.70 22.04
N THR A 21 -22.36 3.20 22.48
CA THR A 21 -21.46 2.44 23.37
C THR A 21 -21.58 2.85 24.83
N LEU A 22 -21.57 1.84 25.70
CA LEU A 22 -21.41 1.96 27.14
C LEU A 22 -20.05 1.37 27.54
N ARG A 23 -19.07 2.25 27.80
CA ARG A 23 -17.82 1.84 28.44
C ARG A 23 -18.04 1.66 29.94
N THR A 24 -17.88 0.45 30.44
CA THR A 24 -18.19 0.11 31.84
C THR A 24 -17.06 0.39 32.83
N GLY A 25 -15.91 0.92 32.39
CA GLY A 25 -14.73 1.06 33.25
C GLY A 25 -14.10 -0.31 33.56
N SER A 26 -13.37 -0.42 34.67
CA SER A 26 -12.36 -1.45 35.04
C SER A 26 -12.76 -2.94 35.01
N ALA A 27 -13.95 -3.30 34.51
CA ALA A 27 -14.43 -4.68 34.43
C ALA A 27 -13.95 -5.45 33.18
N GLY A 28 -13.28 -4.79 32.23
CA GLY A 28 -12.73 -5.44 31.03
C GLY A 28 -13.77 -5.97 30.04
N ILE A 29 -15.06 -5.70 30.28
CA ILE A 29 -16.20 -6.04 29.41
C ILE A 29 -16.84 -4.74 28.97
N ALA A 30 -16.97 -4.53 27.67
CA ALA A 30 -17.65 -3.37 27.11
C ALA A 30 -18.92 -3.80 26.36
N PHE A 31 -19.83 -2.85 26.23
CA PHE A 31 -21.14 -3.07 25.65
C PHE A 31 -21.43 -1.98 24.63
N SER A 32 -21.99 -2.36 23.49
CA SER A 32 -22.53 -1.44 22.50
C SER A 32 -23.91 -1.90 22.05
N PHE A 33 -24.77 -0.94 21.69
CA PHE A 33 -25.99 -1.22 20.95
C PHE A 33 -25.74 -0.84 19.50
N GLY A 34 -26.03 -1.75 18.57
CA GLY A 34 -25.78 -1.61 17.14
C GLY A 34 -27.05 -1.73 16.32
N LYS A 35 -27.07 -1.02 15.18
CA LYS A 35 -28.15 -1.07 14.20
C LYS A 35 -27.60 -1.09 12.79
N VAL A 36 -27.98 -2.12 12.03
CA VAL A 36 -27.68 -2.28 10.61
C VAL A 36 -28.96 -2.05 9.81
N THR A 37 -28.97 -1.03 8.96
CA THR A 37 -30.13 -0.75 8.09
C THR A 37 -30.24 -1.78 6.96
N PRO A 38 -31.44 -2.01 6.39
CA PRO A 38 -31.64 -2.91 5.26
C PRO A 38 -30.61 -2.73 4.14
N GLY A 39 -30.03 -3.83 3.68
CA GLY A 39 -29.04 -3.87 2.59
C GLY A 39 -27.63 -3.39 2.96
N VAL A 40 -27.38 -2.99 4.21
CA VAL A 40 -26.07 -2.56 4.70
C VAL A 40 -25.31 -3.74 5.31
N THR A 41 -23.99 -3.71 5.15
CA THR A 41 -23.05 -4.62 5.82
C THR A 41 -22.16 -3.78 6.73
N SER A 42 -21.88 -4.27 7.95
CA SER A 42 -20.86 -3.67 8.80
C SER A 42 -19.48 -3.70 8.13
N GLU A 43 -18.57 -2.85 8.60
CA GLU A 43 -17.16 -2.98 8.25
C GLU A 43 -16.62 -4.37 8.69
N PRO A 44 -15.55 -4.89 8.06
CA PRO A 44 -14.89 -6.12 8.48
C PRO A 44 -14.19 -5.98 9.82
N HIS A 45 -14.50 -6.88 10.74
CA HIS A 45 -13.97 -6.88 12.11
C HIS A 45 -13.03 -8.06 12.32
N ARG A 46 -11.90 -7.81 12.98
CA ARG A 46 -10.94 -8.83 13.41
C ARG A 46 -10.04 -8.28 14.52
N HIS A 47 -10.21 -8.76 15.74
CA HIS A 47 -9.54 -8.23 16.93
C HIS A 47 -9.23 -9.35 17.94
N ASP A 48 -8.50 -9.03 19.01
CA ASP A 48 -8.05 -10.02 20.01
C ASP A 48 -9.05 -10.23 21.16
N GLU A 49 -10.09 -9.40 21.26
CA GLU A 49 -11.21 -9.63 22.16
C GLU A 49 -12.10 -10.78 21.70
N ILE A 50 -12.76 -11.42 22.67
CA ILE A 50 -13.95 -12.23 22.43
C ILE A 50 -15.12 -11.26 22.27
N GLU A 51 -15.98 -11.49 21.28
CA GLU A 51 -17.14 -10.65 21.00
C GLU A 51 -18.39 -11.50 20.83
N ALA A 52 -19.53 -10.99 21.28
CA ALA A 52 -20.82 -11.65 21.14
C ALA A 52 -21.88 -10.66 20.63
N PHE A 53 -22.55 -11.03 19.54
CA PHE A 53 -23.74 -10.33 19.06
C PHE A 53 -24.99 -11.03 19.59
N VAL A 54 -25.85 -10.26 20.23
CA VAL A 54 -27.19 -10.69 20.65
C VAL A 54 -28.20 -9.94 19.78
N VAL A 55 -28.84 -10.64 18.84
CA VAL A 55 -29.79 -10.02 17.91
C VAL A 55 -31.11 -9.74 18.63
N LEU A 56 -31.51 -8.47 18.69
CA LEU A 56 -32.70 -8.02 19.41
C LEU A 56 -33.92 -7.91 18.50
N SER A 57 -33.73 -7.53 17.23
CA SER A 57 -34.79 -7.46 16.22
C SER A 57 -34.20 -7.56 14.81
N GLY A 58 -35.06 -7.83 13.83
CA GLY A 58 -34.67 -8.00 12.43
C GLY A 58 -34.03 -9.37 12.15
N ALA A 59 -33.56 -9.53 10.92
CA ALA A 59 -32.86 -10.72 10.45
C ALA A 59 -31.72 -10.32 9.51
N GLY A 60 -30.73 -11.17 9.43
CA GLY A 60 -29.50 -10.90 8.69
C GLY A 60 -28.67 -12.15 8.54
N LYS A 61 -27.41 -11.92 8.20
CA LYS A 61 -26.39 -12.97 8.14
C LYS A 61 -25.10 -12.49 8.75
N VAL A 62 -24.49 -13.35 9.54
CA VAL A 62 -23.11 -13.20 9.96
C VAL A 62 -22.24 -14.00 9.00
N ARG A 63 -21.19 -13.37 8.46
CA ARG A 63 -20.21 -14.05 7.63
C ARG A 63 -18.85 -14.00 8.31
N THR A 64 -18.24 -15.17 8.51
CA THR A 64 -16.88 -15.34 9.01
C THR A 64 -15.95 -15.92 7.94
N ASP A 65 -14.67 -16.10 8.27
CA ASP A 65 -13.72 -16.81 7.42
C ASP A 65 -14.12 -18.27 7.12
N LEU A 66 -15.01 -18.86 7.94
CA LEU A 66 -15.37 -20.28 7.89
C LEU A 66 -16.76 -20.53 7.33
N ALA A 67 -17.70 -19.62 7.54
CA ALA A 67 -19.10 -19.84 7.20
C ALA A 67 -19.89 -18.54 7.04
N GLU A 68 -21.05 -18.64 6.38
CA GLU A 68 -22.12 -17.65 6.44
C GLU A 68 -23.29 -18.28 7.18
N ILE A 69 -23.76 -17.62 8.24
CA ILE A 69 -24.77 -18.14 9.16
C ILE A 69 -25.92 -17.12 9.22
N PRO A 70 -27.17 -17.53 8.93
CA PRO A 70 -28.32 -16.64 9.12
C PRO A 70 -28.54 -16.37 10.61
N VAL A 71 -28.97 -15.15 10.92
CA VAL A 71 -29.30 -14.71 12.28
C VAL A 71 -30.63 -13.97 12.29
N ALA A 72 -31.38 -14.12 13.37
CA ALA A 72 -32.64 -13.43 13.61
C ALA A 72 -32.80 -13.06 15.09
N ALA A 73 -33.84 -12.28 15.40
CA ALA A 73 -34.17 -11.89 16.76
C ALA A 73 -34.16 -13.09 17.74
N GLY A 74 -33.36 -12.99 18.80
CA GLY A 74 -33.15 -14.03 19.80
C GLY A 74 -31.87 -14.83 19.63
N ASP A 75 -31.20 -14.75 18.48
CA ASP A 75 -29.93 -15.45 18.24
C ASP A 75 -28.76 -14.76 18.95
N VAL A 76 -27.78 -15.60 19.36
CA VAL A 76 -26.50 -15.15 19.91
C VAL A 76 -25.38 -15.76 19.10
N VAL A 77 -24.49 -14.92 18.58
CA VAL A 77 -23.30 -15.34 17.83
C VAL A 77 -22.06 -14.93 18.60
N LEU A 78 -21.17 -15.87 18.85
CA LEU A 78 -19.91 -15.67 19.58
C LEU A 78 -18.74 -15.76 18.62
N PHE A 79 -17.85 -14.77 18.65
CA PHE A 79 -16.63 -14.70 17.85
C PHE A 79 -15.43 -14.90 18.76
N HIS A 80 -14.53 -15.78 18.34
CA HIS A 80 -13.27 -15.98 19.04
C HIS A 80 -12.21 -14.96 18.58
N PRO A 81 -11.15 -14.74 19.37
CA PRO A 81 -10.08 -13.83 19.00
C PRO A 81 -9.51 -14.15 17.61
N PHE A 82 -9.33 -13.10 16.82
CA PHE A 82 -8.85 -13.10 15.44
C PHE A 82 -9.76 -13.79 14.41
N GLU A 83 -10.99 -14.14 14.77
CA GLU A 83 -12.00 -14.59 13.82
C GLU A 83 -12.57 -13.39 13.07
N ALA A 84 -12.28 -13.31 11.76
CA ALA A 84 -12.82 -12.22 10.97
C ALA A 84 -14.33 -12.40 10.80
N HIS A 85 -15.10 -11.31 10.92
CA HIS A 85 -16.55 -11.37 10.79
C HIS A 85 -17.15 -10.05 10.28
N VAL A 86 -18.35 -10.15 9.69
CA VAL A 86 -19.24 -9.03 9.31
C VAL A 86 -20.68 -9.41 9.58
N LEU A 87 -21.52 -8.40 9.82
CA LEU A 87 -22.98 -8.54 9.92
C LEU A 87 -23.66 -7.82 8.76
N HIS A 88 -24.43 -8.56 7.96
CA HIS A 88 -25.23 -8.03 6.86
C HIS A 88 -26.72 -8.12 7.19
N ASN A 89 -27.47 -7.06 6.88
CA ASN A 89 -28.93 -7.06 6.98
C ASN A 89 -29.54 -7.37 5.61
N ASP A 90 -30.07 -8.59 5.45
CA ASP A 90 -30.78 -9.05 4.24
C ASP A 90 -32.31 -8.88 4.33
N GLY A 91 -32.81 -8.34 5.44
CA GLY A 91 -34.21 -8.05 5.67
C GLY A 91 -34.66 -6.68 5.15
N ASP A 92 -35.93 -6.37 5.38
CA ASP A 92 -36.60 -5.11 5.05
C ASP A 92 -36.78 -4.18 6.27
N GLU A 93 -36.43 -4.65 7.47
CA GLU A 93 -36.45 -3.91 8.72
C GLU A 93 -35.05 -3.70 9.31
N ASP A 94 -34.90 -2.76 10.23
CA ASP A 94 -33.64 -2.54 10.94
C ASP A 94 -33.25 -3.77 11.78
N LEU A 95 -32.03 -4.26 11.55
CA LEU A 95 -31.41 -5.30 12.37
C LEU A 95 -30.75 -4.62 13.56
N ASN A 96 -31.33 -4.79 14.75
CA ASN A 96 -30.81 -4.24 16.00
C ASN A 96 -30.17 -5.35 16.82
N PHE A 97 -28.98 -5.09 17.39
CA PHE A 97 -28.25 -6.06 18.20
C PHE A 97 -27.54 -5.38 19.37
N ALA A 98 -27.28 -6.17 20.41
CA ALA A 98 -26.33 -5.80 21.45
C ALA A 98 -24.99 -6.49 21.17
N ASP A 99 -23.93 -5.71 21.15
CA ASP A 99 -22.55 -6.14 21.07
C ASP A 99 -21.95 -6.15 22.49
N VAL A 100 -21.37 -7.29 22.86
CA VAL A 100 -20.66 -7.50 24.12
C VAL A 100 -19.28 -8.04 23.83
N TYR A 101 -18.24 -7.32 24.23
CA TYR A 101 -16.87 -7.71 23.97
C TYR A 101 -15.99 -7.60 25.22
N TRP A 102 -15.05 -8.53 25.35
CA TRP A 102 -14.13 -8.59 26.47
C TRP A 102 -12.82 -9.26 26.10
N ARG A 103 -11.75 -8.88 26.81
CA ARG A 103 -10.44 -9.46 26.58
C ARG A 103 -10.20 -10.67 27.47
N ASP A 104 -9.93 -11.81 26.85
CA ASP A 104 -9.37 -12.99 27.51
C ASP A 104 -7.98 -13.27 26.90
N GLY A 105 -6.93 -12.90 27.63
CA GLY A 105 -5.56 -13.05 27.15
C GLY A 105 -5.16 -14.51 26.89
N LYS A 106 -5.75 -15.48 27.60
CA LYS A 106 -5.47 -16.89 27.36
C LYS A 106 -6.15 -17.37 26.08
N ALA A 107 -7.42 -17.01 25.89
CA ALA A 107 -8.13 -17.33 24.64
C ALA A 107 -7.47 -16.68 23.43
N ALA A 108 -7.03 -15.42 23.55
CA ALA A 108 -6.30 -14.71 22.50
C ALA A 108 -4.97 -15.41 22.18
N LEU A 109 -4.20 -15.80 23.20
CA LEU A 109 -2.96 -16.52 23.00
C LEU A 109 -3.17 -17.89 22.36
N GLU A 110 -4.17 -18.65 22.82
CA GLU A 110 -4.53 -19.95 22.25
C GLU A 110 -4.98 -19.80 20.78
N ALA A 111 -5.84 -18.84 20.47
CA ALA A 111 -6.24 -18.54 19.09
C ALA A 111 -5.02 -18.18 18.23
N ALA A 112 -4.12 -17.32 18.73
CA ALA A 112 -2.88 -16.97 18.06
C ALA A 112 -1.89 -18.14 17.88
N THR A 113 -1.99 -19.20 18.68
CA THR A 113 -1.21 -20.45 18.48
C THR A 113 -1.79 -21.36 17.41
N ARG A 114 -3.11 -21.25 17.14
CA ARG A 114 -3.78 -21.99 16.06
C ARG A 114 -3.54 -21.37 14.69
N ILE A 115 -3.15 -20.10 14.63
CA ILE A 115 -2.66 -19.47 13.40
C ILE A 115 -1.36 -20.16 13.01
N ALA A 116 -1.43 -21.00 11.98
CA ALA A 116 -0.26 -21.73 11.49
C ALA A 116 0.84 -20.76 11.07
N THR A 117 2.05 -20.97 11.59
CA THR A 117 3.23 -20.31 11.04
C THR A 117 3.36 -20.72 9.57
N PRO A 118 3.44 -19.76 8.63
CA PRO A 118 3.57 -20.09 7.21
C PRO A 118 4.75 -21.05 6.98
N ARG A 119 4.55 -22.06 6.13
CA ARG A 119 5.62 -22.92 5.66
C ARG A 119 6.27 -22.23 4.45
N GLY A 120 7.58 -21.98 4.52
CA GLY A 120 8.36 -21.27 3.50
C GLY A 120 8.82 -19.87 3.97
N PRO A 121 9.76 -19.24 3.24
CA PRO A 121 10.29 -17.93 3.60
C PRO A 121 9.25 -16.83 3.37
N ILE A 122 9.22 -15.86 4.28
CA ILE A 122 8.35 -14.69 4.24
C ILE A 122 9.21 -13.45 3.98
N PHE A 123 9.01 -12.85 2.81
CA PHE A 123 9.70 -11.64 2.39
C PHE A 123 8.79 -10.44 2.63
N VAL A 124 9.10 -9.68 3.69
CA VAL A 124 8.35 -8.50 4.10
C VAL A 124 9.03 -7.28 3.50
N PHE A 125 8.31 -6.54 2.68
CA PHE A 125 8.80 -5.35 2.01
C PHE A 125 8.14 -4.10 2.58
N SER A 126 8.93 -3.14 3.04
CA SER A 126 8.51 -1.73 3.01
C SER A 126 8.89 -1.14 1.66
N THR A 127 7.97 -0.46 0.99
CA THR A 127 8.20 0.10 -0.35
C THR A 127 9.48 0.95 -0.38
N PRO A 128 10.38 0.72 -1.36
CA PRO A 128 11.57 1.57 -1.55
C PRO A 128 11.15 3.04 -1.71
N PRO A 129 11.70 3.97 -0.92
CA PRO A 129 11.44 5.38 -1.11
C PRO A 129 12.27 5.88 -2.29
N THR A 130 11.79 6.92 -2.96
CA THR A 130 12.65 7.70 -3.84
C THR A 130 13.69 8.44 -2.99
N PRO A 131 14.99 8.32 -3.29
CA PRO A 131 16.05 9.01 -2.55
C PRO A 131 16.17 10.48 -2.98
N ASN A 132 15.13 11.27 -2.73
CA ASN A 132 15.08 12.72 -2.99
C ASN A 132 15.04 13.57 -1.72
N GLY A 133 15.20 12.93 -0.57
CA GLY A 133 15.14 13.47 0.78
C GLY A 133 15.30 12.33 1.79
N ASP A 134 15.48 12.68 3.07
CA ASP A 134 15.48 11.70 4.17
C ASP A 134 14.06 11.17 4.46
N LEU A 135 13.93 10.17 5.33
CA LEU A 135 12.63 9.68 5.80
C LEU A 135 12.05 10.61 6.88
N HIS A 136 10.87 11.16 6.64
CA HIS A 136 10.09 11.86 7.67
C HIS A 136 9.17 10.91 8.45
N LEU A 137 8.60 11.37 9.57
CA LEU A 137 7.73 10.55 10.42
C LEU A 137 6.57 9.87 9.70
N GLY A 138 5.98 10.50 8.66
CA GLY A 138 4.95 9.85 7.86
C GLY A 138 5.42 8.62 7.06
N HIS A 139 6.67 8.62 6.58
CA HIS A 139 7.28 7.43 6.00
C HIS A 139 7.49 6.39 7.10
N LEU A 140 8.12 6.79 8.21
CA LEU A 140 8.49 5.89 9.30
C LEU A 140 7.27 5.21 9.94
N SER A 141 6.17 5.93 10.17
CA SER A 141 4.94 5.38 10.76
C SER A 141 4.30 4.32 9.88
N GLY A 142 4.26 4.55 8.57
CA GLY A 142 3.47 3.76 7.64
C GLY A 142 4.15 2.44 7.28
N PRO A 143 4.95 2.41 6.19
CA PRO A 143 5.51 1.17 5.68
C PRO A 143 6.68 0.63 6.52
N TYR A 144 7.58 1.47 7.02
CA TYR A 144 8.85 0.98 7.62
C TYR A 144 8.67 0.39 9.02
N LEU A 145 8.06 1.13 9.96
CA LEU A 145 7.82 0.60 11.30
C LEU A 145 6.85 -0.59 11.28
N GLY A 146 5.82 -0.54 10.44
CA GLY A 146 4.89 -1.65 10.25
C GLY A 146 5.58 -2.93 9.79
N ALA A 147 6.44 -2.83 8.78
CA ALA A 147 7.22 -3.97 8.27
C ALA A 147 8.21 -4.53 9.31
N ASP A 148 8.88 -3.66 10.08
CA ASP A 148 9.81 -4.07 11.14
C ASP A 148 9.09 -4.82 12.27
N VAL A 149 8.02 -4.23 12.82
CA VAL A 149 7.22 -4.85 13.89
C VAL A 149 6.64 -6.18 13.44
N TYR A 150 6.11 -6.25 12.21
CA TYR A 150 5.55 -7.48 11.65
C TYR A 150 6.62 -8.56 11.45
N THR A 151 7.78 -8.20 10.91
CA THR A 151 8.92 -9.13 10.74
C THR A 151 9.40 -9.67 12.08
N ARG A 152 9.58 -8.81 13.09
CA ARG A 152 9.99 -9.20 14.44
C ARG A 152 8.96 -10.15 15.07
N PHE A 153 7.66 -9.85 14.94
CA PHE A 153 6.60 -10.72 15.40
C PHE A 153 6.65 -12.11 14.75
N LEU A 154 6.80 -12.18 13.42
CA LEU A 154 6.92 -13.45 12.69
C LEU A 154 8.14 -14.27 13.17
N ARG A 155 9.29 -13.62 13.34
CA ARG A 155 10.52 -14.26 13.83
C ARG A 155 10.37 -14.77 15.27
N MET A 156 9.70 -14.01 16.14
CA MET A 156 9.36 -14.45 17.50
C MET A 156 8.45 -15.69 17.52
N LYS A 157 7.64 -15.88 16.46
CA LYS A 157 6.80 -17.07 16.25
C LYS A 157 7.54 -18.23 15.56
N GLY A 158 8.85 -18.07 15.32
CA GLY A 158 9.70 -19.07 14.67
C GLY A 158 9.57 -19.12 13.16
N ALA A 159 8.95 -18.12 12.52
CA ALA A 159 8.89 -18.04 11.07
C ALA A 159 10.23 -17.61 10.47
N GLU A 160 10.54 -18.11 9.29
CA GLU A 160 11.63 -17.61 8.47
C GLU A 160 11.18 -16.33 7.76
N ALA A 161 11.34 -15.18 8.43
CA ALA A 161 10.90 -13.89 7.92
C ALA A 161 12.05 -12.88 7.83
N TYR A 162 12.04 -12.11 6.75
CA TYR A 162 13.06 -11.12 6.41
C TYR A 162 12.41 -9.80 6.02
N HIS A 163 12.92 -8.70 6.55
CA HIS A 163 12.52 -7.35 6.14
C HIS A 163 13.47 -6.84 5.06
N LEU A 164 12.95 -6.61 3.86
CA LEU A 164 13.67 -6.10 2.71
C LEU A 164 13.14 -4.72 2.32
N THR A 165 14.02 -3.84 1.86
CA THR A 165 13.65 -2.57 1.23
C THR A 165 14.78 -2.14 0.28
N GLY A 166 14.82 -0.89 -0.14
CA GLY A 166 15.87 -0.37 -1.00
C GLY A 166 15.73 1.11 -1.24
N SER A 167 16.35 1.62 -2.30
CA SER A 167 16.11 2.94 -2.86
C SER A 167 15.56 2.83 -4.28
N ASP A 168 14.54 3.62 -4.62
CA ASP A 168 14.03 3.74 -5.99
C ASP A 168 14.83 4.82 -6.74
N ASP A 169 15.94 4.40 -7.34
CA ASP A 169 16.93 5.32 -7.90
C ASP A 169 16.53 5.91 -9.27
N TYR A 170 15.43 5.48 -9.90
CA TYR A 170 15.10 5.86 -11.29
C TYR A 170 13.83 6.72 -11.46
N GLN A 171 13.18 7.14 -10.37
CA GLN A 171 11.99 8.02 -10.45
C GLN A 171 12.28 9.42 -11.02
N SER A 172 11.29 10.03 -11.68
CA SER A 172 11.36 11.42 -12.17
C SER A 172 11.56 12.45 -11.05
N TYR A 173 11.05 12.15 -9.86
CA TYR A 173 11.24 12.94 -8.64
C TYR A 173 12.72 13.19 -8.31
N LEU A 174 13.60 12.26 -8.68
CA LEU A 174 15.04 12.39 -8.47
C LEU A 174 15.66 13.42 -9.41
N VAL A 175 15.21 13.45 -10.68
CA VAL A 175 15.65 14.45 -11.68
C VAL A 175 15.27 15.84 -11.20
N THR A 176 14.00 16.03 -10.82
CA THR A 176 13.51 17.28 -10.22
C THR A 176 14.37 17.72 -9.03
N ARG A 177 14.75 16.78 -8.14
CA ARG A 177 15.57 17.11 -6.97
C ARG A 177 17.00 17.47 -7.36
N ALA A 178 17.58 16.77 -8.33
CA ALA A 178 18.91 17.07 -8.84
C ALA A 178 18.99 18.46 -9.46
N ASP A 179 17.99 18.87 -10.22
CA ASP A 179 17.92 20.22 -10.77
C ASP A 179 17.86 21.28 -9.67
N ALA A 180 17.03 21.05 -8.63
CA ALA A 180 16.93 21.94 -7.48
C ALA A 180 18.23 22.03 -6.67
N ASP A 181 18.96 20.92 -6.56
CA ASP A 181 20.23 20.82 -5.81
C ASP A 181 21.44 21.26 -6.65
N GLY A 182 21.26 21.58 -7.94
CA GLY A 182 22.37 21.86 -8.86
C GLY A 182 23.34 20.68 -9.02
N SER A 183 22.81 19.46 -8.97
CA SER A 183 23.55 18.20 -8.91
C SER A 183 23.15 17.26 -10.06
N THR A 184 23.62 16.01 -10.04
CA THR A 184 23.15 14.98 -10.97
C THR A 184 22.25 13.99 -10.24
N PRO A 185 21.26 13.37 -10.91
CA PRO A 185 20.36 12.40 -10.28
C PRO A 185 21.13 11.28 -9.57
N ALA A 186 22.18 10.75 -10.21
CA ALA A 186 23.05 9.73 -9.61
C ALA A 186 23.72 10.16 -8.29
N LYS A 187 24.13 11.42 -8.15
CA LYS A 187 24.71 11.94 -6.91
C LYS A 187 23.66 12.11 -5.82
N VAL A 188 22.48 12.63 -6.19
CA VAL A 188 21.34 12.80 -5.30
C VAL A 188 20.87 11.45 -4.76
N ALA A 189 20.69 10.45 -5.64
CA ALA A 189 20.27 9.11 -5.23
C ALA A 189 21.22 8.49 -4.20
N ARG A 190 22.53 8.49 -4.49
CA ARG A 190 23.53 7.95 -3.53
C ARG A 190 23.48 8.68 -2.19
N HIS A 191 23.45 10.01 -2.22
CA HIS A 191 23.43 10.80 -1.00
C HIS A 191 22.23 10.49 -0.11
N TYR A 192 21.01 10.55 -0.66
CA TYR A 192 19.81 10.33 0.14
C TYR A 192 19.57 8.84 0.44
N ALA A 193 20.01 7.90 -0.41
CA ALA A 193 19.97 6.48 -0.06
C ALA A 193 20.82 6.17 1.18
N ASP A 194 21.96 6.85 1.34
CA ASP A 194 22.78 6.74 2.55
C ASP A 194 22.12 7.39 3.77
N GLU A 195 21.48 8.56 3.61
CA GLU A 195 20.67 9.17 4.69
C GLU A 195 19.51 8.26 5.13
N ILE A 196 18.75 7.72 4.17
CA ILE A 196 17.64 6.80 4.41
C ILE A 196 18.11 5.58 5.21
N ARG A 197 19.23 4.94 4.81
CA ARG A 197 19.81 3.80 5.54
C ARG A 197 20.20 4.16 6.96
N ALA A 198 20.81 5.33 7.16
CA ALA A 198 21.18 5.82 8.48
C ALA A 198 19.93 6.05 9.36
N THR A 199 18.89 6.66 8.81
CA THR A 199 17.63 6.91 9.52
C THR A 199 16.91 5.62 9.90
N LEU A 200 16.88 4.61 9.01
CA LEU A 200 16.32 3.29 9.35
C LEU A 200 17.11 2.61 10.48
N THR A 201 18.43 2.78 10.50
CA THR A 201 19.27 2.29 11.61
C THR A 201 18.96 3.02 12.91
N LEU A 202 18.77 4.35 12.86
CA LEU A 202 18.36 5.16 14.02
C LEU A 202 16.96 4.79 14.55
N LEU A 203 16.07 4.30 13.69
CA LEU A 203 14.74 3.78 14.05
C LEU A 203 14.80 2.40 14.73
N ASP A 204 15.99 1.78 14.84
CA ASP A 204 16.14 0.37 15.21
C ASP A 204 15.31 -0.56 14.28
N CYS A 205 15.36 -0.29 12.98
CA CYS A 205 14.72 -1.11 11.96
C CYS A 205 15.69 -2.21 11.50
N GLU A 206 15.33 -3.48 11.66
CA GLU A 206 16.18 -4.62 11.25
C GLU A 206 15.98 -4.95 9.76
N VAL A 207 16.56 -4.13 8.88
CA VAL A 207 16.55 -4.38 7.44
C VAL A 207 17.58 -5.46 7.09
N HIS A 208 17.10 -6.59 6.60
CA HIS A 208 17.91 -7.76 6.23
C HIS A 208 18.56 -7.60 4.85
N SER A 209 17.90 -6.88 3.93
CA SER A 209 18.47 -6.50 2.64
C SER A 209 17.98 -5.12 2.22
N PHE A 210 18.93 -4.23 1.92
CA PHE A 210 18.66 -2.92 1.32
C PHE A 210 19.21 -2.91 -0.10
N LEU A 211 18.32 -2.93 -1.09
CA LEU A 211 18.70 -2.90 -2.51
C LEU A 211 19.00 -1.46 -2.96
N SER A 212 20.18 -1.22 -3.52
CA SER A 212 20.45 -0.03 -4.31
C SER A 212 20.54 -0.44 -5.78
N THR A 213 19.71 0.16 -6.62
CA THR A 213 19.57 -0.25 -8.03
C THR A 213 20.56 0.47 -8.93
N LEU A 214 21.05 1.63 -8.51
CA LEU A 214 22.00 2.44 -9.27
C LEU A 214 23.39 1.80 -9.34
N GLY A 215 23.82 1.48 -10.56
CA GLY A 215 25.16 0.96 -10.84
C GLY A 215 25.35 -0.54 -10.63
N ASP A 216 24.29 -1.29 -10.31
CA ASP A 216 24.31 -2.75 -10.30
C ASP A 216 24.05 -3.28 -11.74
N SER A 217 25.10 -3.78 -12.39
CA SER A 217 24.99 -4.31 -13.76
C SER A 217 24.14 -5.58 -13.82
N ALA A 218 24.19 -6.45 -12.80
CA ALA A 218 23.40 -7.66 -12.76
C ALA A 218 21.90 -7.36 -12.56
N TYR A 219 21.60 -6.30 -11.80
CA TYR A 219 20.24 -5.75 -11.70
C TYR A 219 19.74 -5.24 -13.06
N ALA A 220 20.54 -4.42 -13.76
CA ALA A 220 20.19 -3.89 -15.06
C ALA A 220 19.97 -4.99 -16.11
N GLU A 221 20.83 -6.04 -16.11
CA GLU A 221 20.68 -7.20 -16.98
C GLU A 221 19.41 -8.01 -16.67
N PHE A 222 19.09 -8.20 -15.38
CA PHE A 222 17.86 -8.86 -14.95
C PHE A 222 16.61 -8.07 -15.40
N GLN A 223 16.60 -6.75 -15.20
CA GLN A 223 15.52 -5.89 -15.66
C GLN A 223 15.34 -5.91 -17.17
N ALA A 224 16.44 -5.87 -17.93
CA ALA A 224 16.38 -5.99 -19.38
C ALA A 224 15.80 -7.35 -19.82
N ALA A 225 16.10 -8.45 -19.10
CA ALA A 225 15.53 -9.76 -19.38
C ALA A 225 14.02 -9.82 -19.08
N CYS A 226 13.58 -9.31 -17.93
CA CYS A 226 12.17 -9.20 -17.60
C CYS A 226 11.42 -8.34 -18.62
N PHE A 227 12.00 -7.21 -19.02
CA PHE A 227 11.40 -6.32 -20.01
C PHE A 227 11.30 -6.96 -21.41
N ARG A 228 12.32 -7.69 -21.86
CA ARG A 228 12.22 -8.48 -23.11
C ARG A 228 11.08 -9.49 -23.06
N ASN A 229 10.92 -10.19 -21.94
CA ASN A 229 9.82 -11.14 -21.77
C ASN A 229 8.47 -10.43 -21.81
N LEU A 230 8.34 -9.26 -21.16
CA LEU A 230 7.15 -8.42 -21.26
C LEU A 230 6.84 -8.02 -22.71
N LEU A 231 7.83 -7.58 -23.49
CA LEU A 231 7.61 -7.22 -24.89
C LEU A 231 7.19 -8.40 -25.79
N SER A 232 7.43 -9.64 -25.35
CA SER A 232 6.95 -10.85 -26.04
C SER A 232 5.53 -11.27 -25.64
N SER A 233 4.97 -10.63 -24.60
CA SER A 233 3.61 -10.88 -24.14
C SER A 233 2.58 -10.39 -25.16
N SER A 234 1.48 -11.14 -25.30
CA SER A 234 0.32 -10.68 -26.06
C SER A 234 -0.38 -9.47 -25.42
N ALA A 235 -0.18 -9.21 -24.13
CA ALA A 235 -0.80 -8.11 -23.38
C ALA A 235 0.00 -6.80 -23.47
N VAL A 236 1.19 -6.80 -24.08
CA VAL A 236 2.02 -5.61 -24.24
C VAL A 236 2.16 -5.26 -25.72
N ASP A 237 1.77 -4.03 -26.07
CA ASP A 237 1.86 -3.53 -27.44
C ASP A 237 2.66 -2.22 -27.50
N MET A 238 3.40 -2.01 -28.59
CA MET A 238 3.95 -0.69 -28.92
C MET A 238 2.86 0.17 -29.56
N ARG A 239 2.34 1.16 -28.83
CA ARG A 239 1.21 2.00 -29.25
C ARG A 239 1.61 3.45 -29.42
N GLN A 240 1.06 4.10 -30.46
CA GLN A 240 1.07 5.55 -30.58
C GLN A 240 -0.18 6.08 -29.87
N SER A 241 -0.01 6.64 -28.68
CA SER A 241 -1.12 7.07 -27.81
C SER A 241 -0.96 8.51 -27.34
N ALA A 242 -2.05 9.09 -26.85
CA ALA A 242 -2.07 10.46 -26.36
C ALA A 242 -1.06 10.67 -25.22
N ALA A 243 -0.50 11.87 -25.16
CA ALA A 243 0.46 12.29 -24.15
C ALA A 243 0.41 13.81 -23.98
N LEU A 244 0.90 14.29 -22.85
CA LEU A 244 1.07 15.72 -22.60
C LEU A 244 2.51 16.15 -22.85
N PHE A 245 2.63 17.35 -23.40
CA PHE A 245 3.91 18.03 -23.63
C PHE A 245 3.82 19.45 -23.11
N ASP A 246 4.92 19.97 -22.58
CA ASP A 246 5.00 21.38 -22.22
C ASP A 246 4.87 22.26 -23.48
N ALA A 247 4.06 23.33 -23.40
CA ALA A 247 3.81 24.19 -24.54
C ALA A 247 5.02 25.05 -24.96
N VAL A 248 5.96 25.27 -24.05
CA VAL A 248 7.11 26.16 -24.24
C VAL A 248 8.38 25.35 -24.54
N THR A 249 8.67 24.34 -23.73
CA THR A 249 9.89 23.54 -23.87
C THR A 249 9.71 22.36 -24.84
N GLY A 250 8.48 21.89 -25.03
CA GLY A 250 8.18 20.68 -25.80
C GLY A 250 8.47 19.38 -25.04
N ASP A 251 8.82 19.46 -23.75
CA ASP A 251 9.18 18.29 -22.95
C ASP A 251 7.99 17.38 -22.69
N TYR A 252 8.24 16.07 -22.68
CA TYR A 252 7.25 15.06 -22.32
C TYR A 252 6.89 15.16 -20.84
N LEU A 253 5.59 15.21 -20.54
CA LEU A 253 5.08 15.41 -19.19
C LEU A 253 4.50 14.11 -18.60
N TYR A 254 5.06 13.68 -17.47
CA TYR A 254 4.59 12.55 -16.68
C TYR A 254 4.97 12.76 -15.21
N GLU A 255 4.32 12.02 -14.30
CA GLU A 255 4.56 12.07 -12.85
C GLU A 255 4.68 13.52 -12.30
N THR A 256 5.88 13.92 -11.88
CA THR A 256 6.15 15.22 -11.24
C THR A 256 6.05 16.42 -12.15
N HIS A 257 6.07 16.21 -13.46
CA HIS A 257 6.10 17.27 -14.45
C HIS A 257 4.70 17.80 -14.77
N VAL A 258 3.64 17.09 -14.35
CA VAL A 258 2.25 17.48 -14.58
C VAL A 258 1.36 17.26 -13.36
N SER A 259 0.37 18.12 -13.21
CA SER A 259 -0.71 17.96 -12.23
C SER A 259 -2.02 18.49 -12.78
N GLY A 260 -3.15 18.08 -12.19
CA GLY A 260 -4.48 18.50 -12.63
C GLY A 260 -5.57 17.91 -11.75
N LEU A 261 -6.81 17.91 -12.24
CA LEU A 261 -7.95 17.28 -11.59
C LEU A 261 -8.00 15.80 -11.98
N CYS A 262 -8.09 14.94 -10.98
CA CYS A 262 -8.23 13.50 -11.13
C CYS A 262 -9.51 13.18 -11.92
N PRO A 263 -9.45 12.33 -12.96
CA PRO A 263 -10.62 11.95 -13.74
C PRO A 263 -11.67 11.17 -12.92
N ASP A 264 -11.25 10.51 -11.83
CA ASP A 264 -12.15 9.66 -11.02
C ASP A 264 -12.84 10.42 -9.90
N CYS A 265 -12.11 11.25 -9.14
CA CYS A 265 -12.65 11.91 -7.95
C CYS A 265 -12.74 13.43 -8.06
N GLY A 266 -12.19 14.04 -9.12
CA GLY A 266 -12.12 15.49 -9.28
C GLY A 266 -11.17 16.21 -8.32
N GLY A 267 -10.51 15.50 -7.40
CA GLY A 267 -9.47 16.06 -6.52
C GLY A 267 -8.20 16.41 -7.28
N TRP A 268 -7.34 17.24 -6.69
CA TRP A 268 -6.04 17.57 -7.29
C TRP A 268 -5.13 16.33 -7.29
N ALA A 269 -4.46 16.05 -8.40
CA ALA A 269 -3.60 14.88 -8.59
C ALA A 269 -2.35 15.23 -9.41
N GLY A 270 -1.26 14.51 -9.15
CA GLY A 270 -0.09 14.49 -10.03
C GLY A 270 -0.31 13.58 -11.24
N GLY A 271 0.68 13.54 -12.14
CA GLY A 271 0.71 12.55 -13.21
C GLY A 271 0.75 11.12 -12.68
N ASN A 272 0.16 10.20 -13.43
CA ASN A 272 0.13 8.75 -13.21
C ASN A 272 -0.68 8.25 -12.02
N ILE A 273 -0.75 8.96 -10.89
CA ILE A 273 -1.46 8.51 -9.69
C ILE A 273 -2.15 9.65 -8.94
N CYS A 274 -3.38 9.40 -8.46
CA CYS A 274 -4.08 10.29 -7.56
C CYS A 274 -3.86 9.86 -6.11
N GLU A 275 -3.25 10.72 -5.31
CA GLU A 275 -2.98 10.47 -3.89
C GLU A 275 -4.25 10.44 -3.02
N GLU A 276 -5.35 11.04 -3.51
CA GLU A 276 -6.61 11.16 -2.76
C GLU A 276 -7.49 9.89 -2.88
N CYS A 277 -7.64 9.35 -4.09
CA CYS A 277 -8.49 8.18 -4.33
C CYS A 277 -7.71 6.90 -4.70
N GLY A 278 -6.38 7.00 -4.83
CA GLY A 278 -5.48 5.90 -5.18
C GLY A 278 -5.59 5.44 -6.64
N ALA A 279 -6.40 6.11 -7.46
CA ALA A 279 -6.67 5.71 -8.84
C ALA A 279 -5.57 6.22 -9.80
N PRO A 280 -5.16 5.41 -10.78
CA PRO A 280 -4.18 5.82 -11.78
C PRO A 280 -4.79 6.86 -12.74
N ASN A 281 -3.95 7.68 -13.36
CA ASN A 281 -4.31 8.50 -14.52
C ASN A 281 -3.28 8.31 -15.63
N LEU A 282 -3.63 8.61 -16.87
CA LEU A 282 -2.75 8.50 -18.04
C LEU A 282 -2.07 9.83 -18.39
N CYS A 283 -2.05 10.77 -17.44
CA CYS A 283 -1.62 12.17 -17.54
C CYS A 283 -2.48 13.02 -18.50
N HIS A 284 -2.73 12.55 -19.73
CA HIS A 284 -3.52 13.26 -20.74
C HIS A 284 -5.03 13.31 -20.45
N ASP A 285 -5.50 12.47 -19.53
CA ASP A 285 -6.87 12.41 -19.01
C ASP A 285 -7.09 13.29 -17.77
N LEU A 286 -6.05 13.99 -17.29
CA LEU A 286 -6.18 14.96 -16.21
C LEU A 286 -7.03 16.16 -16.65
N GLY A 287 -7.98 16.57 -15.81
CA GLY A 287 -8.73 17.80 -16.01
C GLY A 287 -7.89 19.03 -15.71
N THR A 288 -7.95 20.06 -16.56
CA THR A 288 -7.18 21.32 -16.39
C THR A 288 -5.69 21.08 -16.08
N PRO A 289 -4.97 20.31 -16.93
CA PRO A 289 -3.59 19.95 -16.63
C PRO A 289 -2.70 21.19 -16.56
N LYS A 290 -1.70 21.14 -15.69
CA LYS A 290 -0.69 22.18 -15.48
C LYS A 290 0.69 21.56 -15.59
N SER A 291 1.54 22.17 -16.41
CA SER A 291 2.96 21.86 -16.45
C SER A 291 3.64 22.41 -15.20
N ARG A 292 4.69 21.72 -14.75
CA ARG A 292 5.62 22.25 -13.76
C ARG A 292 6.72 23.13 -14.41
N HIS A 293 6.98 22.95 -15.71
CA HIS A 293 8.07 23.62 -16.41
C HIS A 293 7.70 25.02 -16.89
N SER A 294 6.44 25.25 -17.26
CA SER A 294 5.96 26.55 -17.75
C SER A 294 4.58 26.91 -17.21
N ALA A 295 4.22 28.19 -17.32
CA ALA A 295 2.91 28.70 -16.91
C ALA A 295 1.79 28.39 -17.92
N GLU A 296 2.17 28.07 -19.16
CA GLU A 296 1.23 27.75 -20.24
C GLU A 296 0.63 26.35 -20.02
N GLY A 297 -0.62 26.18 -20.44
CA GLY A 297 -1.29 24.88 -20.38
C GLY A 297 -0.58 23.83 -21.24
N PRO A 298 -0.41 22.58 -20.77
CA PRO A 298 0.15 21.51 -21.58
C PRO A 298 -0.59 21.30 -22.90
N MET A 299 0.15 20.91 -23.93
CA MET A 299 -0.41 20.50 -25.22
C MET A 299 -0.62 18.99 -25.25
N VAL A 300 -1.75 18.56 -25.83
CA VAL A 300 -1.97 17.14 -26.13
C VAL A 300 -1.26 16.81 -27.43
N GLY A 301 -0.34 15.86 -27.37
CA GLY A 301 0.35 15.28 -28.52
C GLY A 301 0.18 13.76 -28.54
N SER A 302 1.11 13.08 -29.21
CA SER A 302 1.19 11.63 -29.19
C SER A 302 2.62 11.16 -29.01
N ALA A 303 2.80 10.06 -28.29
CA ALA A 303 4.10 9.41 -28.13
C ALA A 303 3.94 7.90 -28.30
N ARG A 304 4.93 7.27 -28.93
CA ARG A 304 4.96 5.82 -29.16
C ARG A 304 5.55 5.13 -27.94
N ARG A 305 4.80 4.35 -27.17
CA ARG A 305 5.28 3.70 -25.93
C ARG A 305 4.90 2.23 -25.91
N ALA A 306 5.63 1.41 -25.15
CA ALA A 306 5.13 0.10 -24.77
C ALA A 306 4.03 0.30 -23.73
N GLU A 307 2.88 -0.35 -23.94
CA GLU A 307 1.73 -0.25 -23.04
C GLU A 307 1.24 -1.65 -22.66
N LEU A 308 1.01 -1.87 -21.36
CA LEU A 308 0.39 -3.07 -20.84
C LEU A 308 -1.13 -2.90 -20.83
N ALA A 309 -1.83 -3.77 -21.54
CA ALA A 309 -3.28 -3.90 -21.56
C ALA A 309 -3.79 -4.52 -20.24
N LEU A 310 -3.92 -3.70 -19.20
CA LEU A 310 -4.24 -4.16 -17.84
C LEU A 310 -5.60 -4.85 -17.77
N GLU A 311 -6.54 -4.47 -18.62
CA GLU A 311 -7.88 -5.04 -18.67
C GLU A 311 -7.89 -6.55 -18.94
N ARG A 312 -6.87 -7.05 -19.64
CA ARG A 312 -6.70 -8.48 -19.90
C ARG A 312 -6.38 -9.29 -18.64
N HIS A 313 -5.98 -8.62 -17.56
CA HIS A 313 -5.64 -9.23 -16.28
C HIS A 313 -6.75 -9.15 -15.24
N TYR A 314 -7.87 -8.46 -15.50
CA TYR A 314 -8.89 -8.19 -14.46
C TYR A 314 -9.42 -9.45 -13.77
N ASP A 315 -9.64 -10.55 -14.48
CA ASP A 315 -10.14 -11.79 -13.85
C ASP A 315 -9.07 -12.47 -12.99
N ASN A 316 -7.79 -12.40 -13.39
CA ASN A 316 -6.68 -12.90 -12.59
C ASN A 316 -6.44 -12.01 -11.36
N LEU A 317 -6.56 -10.69 -11.52
CA LEU A 317 -6.44 -9.72 -10.44
C LEU A 317 -7.57 -9.87 -9.41
N ASP A 318 -8.82 -10.05 -9.83
CA ASP A 318 -9.94 -10.29 -8.89
C ASP A 318 -9.68 -11.54 -8.04
N ARG A 319 -9.24 -12.63 -8.67
CA ARG A 319 -8.90 -13.87 -7.97
C ARG A 319 -7.73 -13.69 -7.01
N HIS A 320 -6.69 -12.99 -7.46
CA HIS A 320 -5.50 -12.68 -6.67
C HIS A 320 -5.83 -11.84 -5.44
N LEU A 321 -6.58 -10.75 -5.61
CA LEU A 321 -6.94 -9.86 -4.52
C LEU A 321 -7.79 -10.58 -3.46
N ARG A 322 -8.77 -11.39 -3.87
CA ARG A 322 -9.55 -12.23 -2.95
C ARG A 322 -8.67 -13.23 -2.19
N ALA A 323 -7.76 -13.93 -2.88
CA ALA A 323 -6.84 -14.88 -2.27
C ALA A 323 -5.77 -14.22 -1.37
N SER A 324 -5.47 -12.94 -1.62
CA SER A 324 -4.56 -12.14 -0.80
C SER A 324 -5.19 -11.67 0.51
N GLY A 325 -6.52 -11.71 0.63
CA GLY A 325 -7.25 -11.05 1.73
C GLY A 325 -7.09 -9.54 1.67
N ALA A 326 -7.06 -8.96 0.47
CA ALA A 326 -6.89 -7.52 0.28
C ALA A 326 -7.98 -6.74 1.06
N PRO A 327 -7.61 -5.68 1.80
CA PRO A 327 -8.58 -4.81 2.46
C PRO A 327 -9.64 -4.27 1.49
N ALA A 328 -10.84 -3.99 2.02
CA ALA A 328 -11.97 -3.45 1.23
C ALA A 328 -11.57 -2.22 0.40
N ARG A 329 -10.73 -1.36 0.98
CA ARG A 329 -10.17 -0.17 0.30
C ARG A 329 -9.45 -0.49 -1.02
N LEU A 330 -8.73 -1.61 -1.09
CA LEU A 330 -8.02 -2.06 -2.30
C LEU A 330 -9.00 -2.73 -3.29
N MET A 331 -9.97 -3.50 -2.77
CA MET A 331 -11.03 -4.09 -3.59
C MET A 331 -11.88 -3.02 -4.28
N ASP A 332 -12.19 -1.92 -3.58
CA ASP A 332 -12.92 -0.78 -4.14
C ASP A 332 -12.12 -0.06 -5.21
N LEU A 333 -10.81 0.10 -5.02
CA LEU A 333 -9.92 0.66 -6.03
C LEU A 333 -9.94 -0.20 -7.29
N PHE A 334 -9.79 -1.53 -7.14
CA PHE A 334 -9.87 -2.45 -8.26
C PHE A 334 -11.21 -2.36 -8.99
N ALA A 335 -12.33 -2.31 -8.25
CA ALA A 335 -13.66 -2.18 -8.85
C ALA A 335 -13.80 -0.91 -9.70
N ARG A 336 -13.27 0.24 -9.22
CA ARG A 336 -13.26 1.49 -10.00
C ARG A 336 -12.39 1.41 -11.24
N VAL A 337 -11.17 0.84 -11.14
CA VAL A 337 -10.29 0.66 -12.30
C VAL A 337 -10.93 -0.27 -13.33
N ARG A 338 -11.54 -1.38 -12.89
CA ARG A 338 -12.22 -2.35 -13.75
C ARG A 338 -13.39 -1.73 -14.53
N GLN A 339 -14.07 -0.73 -13.97
CA GLN A 339 -15.17 -0.02 -14.65
C GLN A 339 -14.70 0.81 -15.85
N ARG A 340 -13.41 1.14 -15.96
CA ARG A 340 -12.86 1.87 -17.11
C ARG A 340 -12.90 1.05 -18.41
N GLY A 341 -13.10 -0.27 -18.32
CA GLY A 341 -13.07 -1.16 -19.48
C GLY A 341 -11.65 -1.32 -20.00
N ASP A 342 -11.42 -0.93 -21.27
CA ASP A 342 -10.08 -0.92 -21.89
C ASP A 342 -9.19 0.11 -21.18
N PHE A 343 -8.15 -0.38 -20.50
CA PHE A 343 -7.25 0.45 -19.72
C PHE A 343 -5.82 -0.04 -19.89
N SER A 344 -5.12 0.59 -20.82
CA SER A 344 -3.71 0.30 -21.12
C SER A 344 -2.79 1.30 -20.42
N VAL A 345 -1.75 0.78 -19.76
CA VAL A 345 -0.82 1.56 -18.94
C VAL A 345 0.54 1.62 -19.64
N PRO A 346 1.07 2.82 -19.93
CA PRO A 346 2.44 2.95 -20.42
C PRO A 346 3.44 2.34 -19.43
N ILE A 347 4.35 1.51 -19.92
CA ILE A 347 5.44 0.90 -19.13
C ILE A 347 6.82 1.45 -19.53
N THR A 348 6.87 2.36 -20.51
CA THR A 348 8.05 3.12 -20.91
C THR A 348 7.73 4.59 -21.04
N HIS A 349 8.72 5.46 -20.82
CA HIS A 349 8.58 6.91 -21.02
C HIS A 349 9.82 7.49 -21.72
N PRO A 350 9.65 8.53 -22.56
CA PRO A 350 10.76 9.39 -22.98
C PRO A 350 11.44 10.03 -21.77
N SER A 351 12.71 9.74 -21.56
CA SER A 351 13.54 10.27 -20.48
C SER A 351 15.00 9.92 -20.72
N ASP A 352 15.90 10.75 -20.21
CA ASP A 352 17.35 10.48 -20.16
C ASP A 352 17.78 9.82 -18.83
N TRP A 353 16.86 9.69 -17.87
CA TRP A 353 17.10 9.08 -16.55
C TRP A 353 16.23 7.84 -16.35
N GLY A 354 16.89 6.69 -16.20
CA GLY A 354 16.24 5.38 -16.02
C GLY A 354 17.03 4.25 -16.68
N LEU A 355 16.53 3.02 -16.56
CA LEU A 355 17.05 1.88 -17.33
C LEU A 355 16.53 1.92 -18.77
N SER A 356 17.41 1.79 -19.76
CA SER A 356 17.03 1.83 -21.18
C SER A 356 15.96 0.80 -21.52
N ALA A 357 14.91 1.23 -22.22
CA ALA A 357 13.88 0.34 -22.73
C ALA A 357 14.31 -0.28 -24.06
N GLU A 358 14.62 -1.59 -24.06
CA GLU A 358 15.01 -2.31 -25.27
C GLU A 358 13.94 -2.17 -26.37
N GLY A 359 14.36 -1.91 -27.61
CA GLY A 359 13.44 -1.70 -28.74
C GLY A 359 12.74 -0.34 -28.78
N SER A 360 12.97 0.55 -27.80
CA SER A 360 12.38 1.90 -27.73
C SER A 360 13.46 2.98 -27.56
N PRO A 361 14.14 3.40 -28.65
CA PRO A 361 15.21 4.41 -28.57
C PRO A 361 14.74 5.72 -27.93
N GLY A 362 15.54 6.27 -27.02
CA GLY A 362 15.23 7.50 -26.28
C GLY A 362 14.18 7.34 -25.18
N GLN A 363 13.88 6.10 -24.77
CA GLN A 363 12.98 5.79 -23.67
C GLN A 363 13.64 4.90 -22.63
N VAL A 364 13.11 5.03 -21.42
CA VAL A 364 13.46 4.21 -20.27
C VAL A 364 12.27 3.35 -19.85
N ILE A 365 12.55 2.23 -19.20
CA ILE A 365 11.57 1.45 -18.45
C ILE A 365 11.05 2.36 -17.34
N TRP A 366 9.73 2.46 -17.22
CA TRP A 366 9.14 3.25 -16.16
C TRP A 366 9.49 2.67 -14.78
N ALA A 367 9.77 3.52 -13.80
CA ALA A 367 10.27 3.12 -12.48
C ALA A 367 9.31 2.16 -11.75
N TRP A 368 7.99 2.27 -11.95
CA TRP A 368 7.03 1.36 -11.30
C TRP A 368 7.09 -0.09 -11.83
N PRO A 369 7.05 -0.35 -13.15
CA PRO A 369 7.34 -1.68 -13.68
C PRO A 369 8.71 -2.23 -13.29
N GLU A 370 9.74 -1.38 -13.29
CA GLU A 370 11.08 -1.74 -12.83
C GLU A 370 11.05 -2.20 -11.35
N MET A 371 10.40 -1.45 -10.47
CA MET A 371 10.31 -1.76 -9.04
C MET A 371 9.64 -3.11 -8.78
N ALA A 372 8.64 -3.49 -9.59
CA ALA A 372 7.98 -4.79 -9.50
C ALA A 372 8.99 -5.93 -9.52
N PHE A 373 9.87 -5.96 -10.53
CA PHE A 373 10.92 -6.98 -10.63
C PHE A 373 12.05 -6.74 -9.63
N GLY A 374 12.27 -5.49 -9.22
CA GLY A 374 13.23 -5.13 -8.18
C GLY A 374 12.96 -5.82 -6.84
N PHE A 375 11.69 -6.02 -6.46
CA PHE A 375 11.35 -6.82 -5.29
C PHE A 375 11.88 -8.26 -5.38
N LEU A 376 11.71 -8.92 -6.53
CA LEU A 376 12.18 -10.29 -6.74
C LEU A 376 13.70 -10.37 -6.78
N TYR A 377 14.35 -9.40 -7.45
CA TYR A 377 15.80 -9.32 -7.45
C TYR A 377 16.36 -9.13 -6.03
N ASN A 378 15.69 -8.36 -5.18
CA ASN A 378 16.10 -8.18 -3.78
C ASN A 378 16.03 -9.49 -2.98
N ILE A 379 15.04 -10.36 -3.23
CA ILE A 379 14.98 -11.71 -2.65
C ILE A 379 16.22 -12.50 -3.05
N GLN A 380 16.61 -12.46 -4.33
CA GLN A 380 17.83 -13.11 -4.80
C GLN A 380 19.11 -12.47 -4.24
N ALA A 381 19.13 -11.15 -4.05
CA ALA A 381 20.24 -10.46 -3.40
C ALA A 381 20.41 -10.93 -1.94
N LEU A 382 19.31 -11.03 -1.19
CA LEU A 382 19.28 -11.61 0.15
C LEU A 382 19.73 -13.08 0.14
N ALA A 383 19.31 -13.87 -0.84
CA ALA A 383 19.70 -15.27 -0.97
C ALA A 383 21.22 -15.43 -1.02
N ARG A 384 21.91 -14.56 -1.78
CA ARG A 384 23.37 -14.53 -1.84
C ARG A 384 24.02 -14.23 -0.48
N LEU A 385 23.42 -13.36 0.32
CA LEU A 385 23.91 -13.03 1.66
C LEU A 385 23.76 -14.20 2.64
N LEU A 386 22.68 -14.97 2.51
CA LEU A 386 22.33 -16.05 3.41
C LEU A 386 22.82 -17.44 2.94
N GLY A 387 23.31 -17.55 1.70
CA GLY A 387 23.68 -18.83 1.10
C GLY A 387 22.49 -19.69 0.65
N HIS A 388 21.33 -19.07 0.38
CA HIS A 388 20.16 -19.72 -0.23
C HIS A 388 20.24 -19.68 -1.76
N ASP A 389 19.44 -20.52 -2.41
CA ASP A 389 19.33 -20.66 -3.86
C ASP A 389 18.09 -19.97 -4.46
N TRP A 390 17.47 -19.03 -3.73
CA TRP A 390 16.34 -18.27 -4.23
C TRP A 390 16.71 -17.46 -5.48
N ASN A 391 15.98 -17.68 -6.57
CA ASN A 391 16.29 -17.13 -7.89
C ASN A 391 15.13 -16.28 -8.38
N ALA A 392 15.37 -15.00 -8.65
CA ALA A 392 14.35 -14.06 -9.11
C ALA A 392 13.82 -14.38 -10.52
N ALA A 393 14.59 -15.10 -11.34
CA ALA A 393 14.16 -15.56 -12.67
C ALA A 393 13.30 -16.84 -12.60
N MET A 394 13.31 -17.54 -11.47
CA MET A 394 12.53 -18.74 -11.21
C MET A 394 11.88 -18.65 -9.81
N PRO A 395 10.98 -17.69 -9.59
CA PRO A 395 10.37 -17.50 -8.28
C PRO A 395 9.51 -18.71 -7.90
N SER A 396 9.54 -19.07 -6.62
CA SER A 396 8.86 -20.27 -6.11
C SER A 396 7.49 -19.95 -5.50
N ASN A 397 6.55 -20.89 -5.60
CA ASN A 397 5.18 -20.76 -5.08
C ASN A 397 5.09 -20.92 -3.55
N ASP A 398 6.16 -21.35 -2.88
CA ASP A 398 6.24 -21.40 -1.42
C ASP A 398 6.62 -20.05 -0.78
N TRP A 399 7.13 -19.10 -1.56
CA TRP A 399 7.42 -17.75 -1.09
C TRP A 399 6.14 -17.04 -0.70
N GLN A 400 6.15 -16.39 0.47
CA GLN A 400 5.13 -15.41 0.83
C GLN A 400 5.73 -14.01 0.76
N ILE A 401 5.14 -13.15 -0.07
CA ILE A 401 5.53 -11.75 -0.19
C ILE A 401 4.52 -10.90 0.58
N VAL A 402 5.01 -9.96 1.39
CA VAL A 402 4.15 -9.05 2.16
C VAL A 402 4.57 -7.63 1.85
N HIS A 403 3.71 -6.84 1.21
CA HIS A 403 4.00 -5.44 0.90
C HIS A 403 3.37 -4.51 1.93
N PHE A 404 4.19 -3.66 2.53
CA PHE A 404 3.84 -2.51 3.34
C PHE A 404 4.04 -1.23 2.52
N PHE A 405 2.95 -0.48 2.29
CA PHE A 405 2.96 0.70 1.43
C PHE A 405 1.87 1.71 1.83
N GLY A 406 2.09 2.99 1.48
CA GLY A 406 1.07 4.03 1.63
C GLY A 406 -0.06 3.89 0.59
N PHE A 407 -1.27 4.32 0.91
CA PHE A 407 -2.45 4.14 0.06
C PHE A 407 -2.29 4.72 -1.37
N ASP A 408 -1.49 5.76 -1.55
CA ASP A 408 -1.10 6.31 -2.84
C ASP A 408 -0.34 5.34 -3.76
N ASN A 409 0.18 4.23 -3.22
CA ASN A 409 0.88 3.20 -3.99
C ASN A 409 -0.02 2.00 -4.33
N SER A 410 -1.30 2.05 -3.96
CA SER A 410 -2.23 0.90 -4.05
C SER A 410 -2.36 0.34 -5.45
N PHE A 411 -2.50 1.19 -6.47
CA PHE A 411 -2.61 0.74 -7.85
C PHE A 411 -1.41 -0.13 -8.27
N TYR A 412 -0.20 0.30 -7.93
CA TYR A 412 1.03 -0.36 -8.34
C TYR A 412 1.17 -1.74 -7.70
N HIS A 413 1.10 -1.80 -6.36
CA HIS A 413 1.31 -3.05 -5.62
C HIS A 413 0.21 -4.09 -5.88
N THR A 414 -1.02 -3.65 -6.08
CA THR A 414 -2.19 -4.54 -6.07
C THR A 414 -2.66 -4.93 -7.46
N LEU A 415 -2.44 -4.07 -8.46
CA LEU A 415 -2.89 -4.31 -9.84
C LEU A 415 -1.72 -4.44 -10.82
N LEU A 416 -0.81 -3.46 -10.84
CA LEU A 416 0.27 -3.44 -11.84
C LEU A 416 1.27 -4.59 -11.62
N TYR A 417 1.80 -4.77 -10.41
CA TYR A 417 2.85 -5.76 -10.17
C TYR A 417 2.36 -7.20 -10.39
N PRO A 418 1.19 -7.63 -9.88
CA PRO A 418 0.70 -8.97 -10.15
C PRO A 418 0.44 -9.23 -11.64
N ALA A 419 0.01 -8.20 -12.40
CA ALA A 419 -0.15 -8.31 -13.85
C ALA A 419 1.22 -8.49 -14.55
N LEU A 420 2.22 -7.69 -14.19
CA LEU A 420 3.58 -7.81 -14.71
C LEU A 420 4.21 -9.18 -14.39
N TYR A 421 4.01 -9.68 -13.17
CA TYR A 421 4.48 -11.01 -12.79
C TYR A 421 3.82 -12.11 -13.61
N ALA A 422 2.51 -12.02 -13.86
CA ALA A 422 1.78 -13.00 -14.66
C ALA A 422 2.29 -13.08 -16.11
N GLU A 423 2.78 -11.97 -16.67
CA GLU A 423 3.34 -11.94 -18.02
C GLU A 423 4.77 -12.45 -18.12
N VAL A 424 5.59 -12.26 -17.08
CA VAL A 424 7.00 -12.69 -17.10
C VAL A 424 7.19 -14.11 -16.57
N PHE A 425 6.35 -14.56 -15.62
CA PHE A 425 6.53 -15.80 -14.88
C PHE A 425 5.31 -16.71 -15.00
N SER A 426 5.12 -17.33 -16.18
CA SER A 426 3.94 -18.14 -16.53
C SER A 426 3.58 -19.29 -15.57
N HIS A 427 4.53 -19.77 -14.76
CA HIS A 427 4.33 -20.86 -13.81
C HIS A 427 4.24 -20.42 -12.34
N TRP A 428 4.39 -19.13 -12.09
CA TRP A 428 4.39 -18.58 -10.74
C TRP A 428 3.07 -17.89 -10.43
N THR A 429 2.48 -18.25 -9.28
CA THR A 429 1.28 -17.59 -8.76
C THR A 429 1.66 -16.96 -7.42
N PRO A 430 1.99 -15.66 -7.41
CA PRO A 430 2.62 -15.04 -6.26
C PRO A 430 1.66 -14.97 -5.07
N ARG A 431 2.10 -15.48 -3.91
CA ARG A 431 1.35 -15.36 -2.65
C ARG A 431 1.67 -14.01 -2.00
N ILE A 432 0.95 -12.98 -2.41
CA ILE A 432 1.14 -11.62 -1.92
C ILE A 432 0.12 -11.32 -0.81
N ARG A 433 0.56 -10.59 0.22
CA ARG A 433 -0.27 -9.95 1.23
C ARG A 433 -0.02 -8.44 1.21
N TYR A 434 -1.07 -7.67 1.49
CA TYR A 434 -1.04 -6.21 1.38
C TYR A 434 -1.36 -5.57 2.73
N HIS A 435 -0.41 -4.81 3.25
CA HIS A 435 -0.61 -3.92 4.39
C HIS A 435 -0.51 -2.48 3.91
N VAL A 436 -1.67 -1.86 3.76
CA VAL A 436 -1.80 -0.48 3.32
C VAL A 436 -1.98 0.42 4.54
N ASN A 437 -1.40 1.62 4.51
CA ASN A 437 -1.67 2.67 5.48
C ASN A 437 -2.15 3.95 4.79
N GLU A 438 -3.00 4.70 5.45
CA GLU A 438 -3.40 6.05 5.07
C GLU A 438 -2.27 7.05 5.36
N PHE A 439 -2.46 8.31 4.98
CA PHE A 439 -1.46 9.35 5.27
C PHE A 439 -1.40 9.68 6.76
N TYR A 440 -0.18 9.73 7.28
CA TYR A 440 0.09 10.41 8.53
C TYR A 440 0.23 11.90 8.27
N LEU A 441 -0.48 12.74 9.02
CA LEU A 441 -0.51 14.19 8.85
C LEU A 441 0.39 14.88 9.88
N LEU A 442 0.89 16.07 9.55
CA LEU A 442 1.61 16.98 10.43
C LEU A 442 0.77 18.25 10.58
N ASP A 443 0.28 18.50 11.81
CA ASP A 443 -0.57 19.66 12.13
C ASP A 443 -1.77 19.81 11.18
N GLY A 444 -2.40 18.68 10.84
CA GLY A 444 -3.57 18.59 9.97
C GLY A 444 -3.26 18.64 8.47
N GLN A 445 -1.98 18.74 8.08
CA GLN A 445 -1.55 18.82 6.68
C GLN A 445 -0.68 17.63 6.29
N LYS A 446 -0.67 17.25 5.00
CA LYS A 446 0.18 16.16 4.50
C LYS A 446 1.67 16.52 4.69
N PHE A 447 2.45 15.59 5.24
CA PHE A 447 3.91 15.68 5.21
C PHE A 447 4.39 15.89 3.77
N SER A 448 5.43 16.73 3.60
CA SER A 448 5.94 17.04 2.27
C SER A 448 7.40 17.39 2.28
N THR A 449 8.20 16.53 1.65
CA THR A 449 9.62 16.76 1.38
C THR A 449 9.85 18.01 0.55
N SER A 450 9.08 18.20 -0.51
CA SER A 450 9.23 19.34 -1.43
C SER A 450 8.85 20.69 -0.81
N ARG A 451 7.89 20.72 0.14
CA ARG A 451 7.50 21.94 0.87
C ARG A 451 8.31 22.18 2.15
N GLY A 452 9.16 21.23 2.56
CA GLY A 452 9.83 21.28 3.86
C GLY A 452 8.87 21.18 5.05
N HIS A 453 7.62 20.74 4.83
CA HIS A 453 6.63 20.52 5.90
C HIS A 453 6.76 19.10 6.41
N ALA A 454 7.81 18.84 7.18
CA ALA A 454 8.15 17.52 7.66
C ALA A 454 8.90 17.58 8.99
N VAL A 455 8.81 16.48 9.75
CA VAL A 455 9.68 16.17 10.88
C VAL A 455 10.53 14.99 10.44
N TRP A 456 11.83 15.20 10.29
CA TRP A 456 12.74 14.19 9.74
C TRP A 456 13.12 13.18 10.83
N GLY A 457 13.25 11.91 10.45
CA GLY A 457 13.65 10.86 11.38
C GLY A 457 14.97 11.18 12.06
N LYS A 458 15.97 11.64 11.29
CA LYS A 458 17.30 12.03 11.82
C LYS A 458 17.27 13.15 12.86
N GLU A 459 16.21 13.95 12.93
CA GLU A 459 16.08 15.05 13.89
C GLU A 459 15.54 14.60 15.24
N VAL A 460 14.75 13.52 15.27
CA VAL A 460 14.03 13.08 16.46
C VAL A 460 14.48 11.71 16.97
N LEU A 461 15.14 10.91 16.14
CA LEU A 461 15.63 9.58 16.50
C LEU A 461 17.05 9.65 17.07
N GLY A 462 17.25 8.91 18.15
CA GLY A 462 18.54 8.71 18.78
C GLY A 462 18.44 7.70 19.93
N PRO A 463 19.57 7.33 20.57
CA PRO A 463 19.60 6.27 21.58
C PRO A 463 18.68 6.47 22.79
N LYS A 464 18.22 7.71 23.04
CA LYS A 464 17.31 8.05 24.14
C LYS A 464 15.85 8.20 23.71
N THR A 465 15.57 8.31 22.42
CA THR A 465 14.24 8.67 21.91
C THR A 465 13.62 7.58 21.04
N VAL A 466 14.42 6.66 20.49
CA VAL A 466 13.97 5.62 19.54
C VAL A 466 12.75 4.84 20.05
N ASP A 467 12.77 4.37 21.29
CA ASP A 467 11.66 3.58 21.84
C ASP A 467 10.36 4.39 22.00
N VAL A 468 10.48 5.65 22.45
CA VAL A 468 9.32 6.54 22.62
C VAL A 468 8.73 6.91 21.26
N VAL A 469 9.59 7.18 20.27
CA VAL A 469 9.15 7.46 18.90
C VAL A 469 8.49 6.22 18.29
N ARG A 470 9.10 5.03 18.40
CA ARG A 470 8.50 3.78 17.92
C ARG A 470 7.16 3.50 18.58
N LEU A 471 7.06 3.65 19.90
CA LEU A 471 5.80 3.48 20.64
C LEU A 471 4.74 4.46 20.14
N HIS A 472 5.10 5.75 20.02
CA HIS A 472 4.17 6.77 19.55
C HIS A 472 3.67 6.46 18.13
N LEU A 473 4.58 6.22 17.18
CA LEU A 473 4.24 5.90 15.79
C LEU A 473 3.44 4.59 15.69
N GLY A 474 3.69 3.61 16.56
CA GLY A 474 2.91 2.37 16.63
C GLY A 474 1.48 2.60 17.12
N LEU A 475 1.29 3.50 18.08
CA LEU A 475 -0.04 3.86 18.61
C LEU A 475 -0.86 4.72 17.65
N THR A 476 -0.20 5.56 16.86
CA THR A 476 -0.86 6.53 15.98
C THR A 476 -0.74 6.16 14.51
N ARG A 477 -0.33 4.94 14.18
CA ARG A 477 -0.15 4.50 12.79
C ARG A 477 -1.47 4.62 12.02
N PRO A 478 -1.47 5.22 10.81
CA PRO A 478 -2.70 5.41 10.03
C PRO A 478 -3.14 4.11 9.32
N GLU A 479 -3.60 3.09 10.06
CA GLU A 479 -3.90 1.77 9.49
C GLU A 479 -5.20 1.71 8.69
N GLY A 480 -6.27 2.37 9.18
CA GLY A 480 -7.57 2.44 8.51
C GLY A 480 -8.02 3.85 8.16
N GLU A 481 -7.45 4.86 8.81
CA GLU A 481 -7.75 6.26 8.57
C GLU A 481 -6.51 7.14 8.71
N ARG A 482 -6.60 8.36 8.17
CA ARG A 482 -5.56 9.37 8.34
C ARG A 482 -5.46 9.76 9.82
N THR A 483 -4.27 9.64 10.38
CA THR A 483 -3.96 10.08 11.75
C THR A 483 -3.05 11.30 11.70
N ASN A 484 -2.85 11.97 12.84
CA ASN A 484 -2.13 13.24 12.89
C ASN A 484 -1.05 13.25 13.98
N PHE A 485 0.13 13.73 13.60
CA PHE A 485 1.23 14.06 14.47
C PHE A 485 1.20 15.54 14.85
N THR A 486 1.56 15.81 16.10
CA THR A 486 1.92 17.16 16.58
C THR A 486 3.19 17.02 17.42
N LEU A 487 4.09 18.00 17.37
CA LEU A 487 5.34 17.94 18.15
C LEU A 487 5.11 17.86 19.66
N ASP A 488 4.01 18.45 20.15
CA ASP A 488 3.62 18.37 21.56
C ASP A 488 3.33 16.93 22.00
N ALA A 489 3.05 16.00 21.08
CA ALA A 489 2.78 14.61 21.40
C ALA A 489 4.04 13.80 21.80
N LEU A 490 5.25 14.37 21.66
CA LEU A 490 6.52 13.79 22.13
C LEU A 490 7.04 14.42 23.43
N ARG A 491 6.30 15.37 24.02
CA ARG A 491 6.61 15.96 25.34
C ARG A 491 5.92 15.17 26.45
#